data_AF-A0A3M2C4F6-F1
#
_entry.id   AF-A0A3M2C4F6-F1
#
_cell.length_a   1.000
_cell.length_b   1.000
_cell.length_c   1.000
_cell.angle_alpha   90.00
_cell.angle_beta   90.00
_cell.angle_gamma   90.00
#
_symmetry.space_group_name_H-M   'P 1'
#
loop_
_entity.id
_entity.type
_entity.pdbx_description
1 polymer ?
#
loop_
_entity_poly.entity_id
_entity_poly.type
_entity_poly.pdbx_seq_one_letter_code
_entity_poly.pdbx_strand_id
1 'polypeptide(L)'
;MKQRLAQLIHDSLHALRNEGYLQLDDLPEVKVERCRDERHGDYASNIAMILAKNAKRPPKELAEMISKGLAENSIVKSVHIAGPGFINFYLNDEAAGNVIIEILEQQDHFGKNIGSSGQSILIEFVSANPTGPLHVGHGRGAAYGSCIANLLENAGHKVHREYYVNDAGRQMDILATSVWLRYLQQSGHALELPANVYQGDYIVDIACQLKSQFDIEFDTSHPPIALLEAYEGQDPETALDSLIQSCKETLGEQNYRIIHQYALQSIQENIRKDLENFRVEFDSWYSEEKLHASGQIEESVEMLKARDLIYQKDGAWWFRSTLFGDEKDRVAVRDNGSMTYFAADIAYHKEKFERGFDKVINIFGADHHGYIPRLRAILSALDIAQDRLEVLLVQFANLWRNGEKVQMSTRSGQFVTL
;
A
#
# COMPACT_ATOMS: atom_id res chain seq x y z
N MET A 1 5.60 2.86 30.71
CA MET A 1 5.42 3.49 32.04
C MET A 1 4.12 4.28 32.16
N LYS A 2 3.87 5.32 31.35
CA LYS A 2 2.60 6.09 31.39
C LYS A 2 1.34 5.22 31.42
N GLN A 3 1.24 4.24 30.52
CA GLN A 3 0.11 3.30 30.48
C GLN A 3 0.00 2.44 31.75
N ARG A 4 1.11 1.98 32.33
CA ARG A 4 1.10 1.22 33.59
C ARG A 4 0.58 2.09 34.75
N LEU A 5 1.06 3.34 34.86
CA LEU A 5 0.55 4.29 35.85
C LEU A 5 -0.92 4.63 35.62
N ALA A 6 -1.34 4.82 34.37
CA ALA A 6 -2.73 5.05 34.02
C ALA A 6 -3.62 3.86 34.40
N GLN A 7 -3.16 2.63 34.17
CA GLN A 7 -3.86 1.40 34.58
C GLN A 7 -3.97 1.32 36.10
N LEU A 8 -2.90 1.58 36.85
CA LEU A 8 -2.95 1.57 38.31
C LEU A 8 -3.95 2.59 38.87
N ILE A 9 -3.99 3.80 38.30
CA ILE A 9 -5.02 4.79 38.64
C ILE A 9 -6.40 4.25 38.28
N HIS A 10 -6.56 3.66 37.09
CA HIS A 10 -7.84 3.12 36.63
C HIS A 10 -8.37 2.02 37.56
N ASP A 11 -7.52 1.10 38.00
CA ASP A 11 -7.85 0.04 38.96
C ASP A 11 -8.29 0.64 40.31
N SER A 12 -7.57 1.67 40.78
CA SER A 12 -7.96 2.42 41.99
C SER A 12 -9.31 3.12 41.84
N LEU A 13 -9.59 3.73 40.68
CA LEU A 13 -10.88 4.34 40.40
C LEU A 13 -12.01 3.31 40.36
N HIS A 14 -11.76 2.11 39.83
CA HIS A 14 -12.72 1.02 39.88
C HIS A 14 -13.06 0.59 41.31
N ALA A 15 -12.05 0.45 42.17
CA ALA A 15 -12.27 0.17 43.59
C ALA A 15 -13.12 1.25 44.26
N LEU A 16 -12.80 2.53 44.04
CA LEU A 16 -13.56 3.67 44.57
C LEU A 16 -15.00 3.72 44.05
N ARG A 17 -15.23 3.34 42.78
CA ARG A 17 -16.58 3.22 42.21
C ARG A 17 -17.37 2.11 42.89
N ASN A 18 -16.76 0.93 43.09
CA ASN A 18 -17.40 -0.21 43.75
C ASN A 18 -17.74 0.09 45.22
N GLU A 19 -16.93 0.92 45.88
CA GLU A 19 -17.17 1.41 47.24
C GLU A 19 -18.21 2.56 47.30
N GLY A 20 -18.74 3.00 46.16
CA GLY A 20 -19.80 4.01 46.06
C GLY A 20 -19.31 5.46 46.11
N TYR A 21 -18.00 5.71 46.03
CA TYR A 21 -17.43 7.06 46.05
C TYR A 21 -17.51 7.79 44.71
N LEU A 22 -17.72 7.08 43.60
CA LEU A 22 -17.85 7.64 42.26
C LEU A 22 -19.21 7.26 41.66
N GLN A 23 -20.00 8.27 41.26
CA GLN A 23 -21.30 8.10 40.60
C GLN A 23 -21.17 8.42 39.10
N LEU A 24 -20.59 7.49 38.34
CA LEU A 24 -20.36 7.60 36.91
C LEU A 24 -20.61 6.26 36.23
N ASP A 25 -21.33 6.30 35.10
CA ASP A 25 -21.53 5.12 34.24
C ASP A 25 -20.19 4.69 33.63
N ASP A 26 -19.47 5.66 33.04
CA ASP A 26 -18.14 5.46 32.47
C ASP A 26 -17.06 6.27 33.18
N LEU A 27 -15.89 5.65 33.40
CA LEU A 27 -14.72 6.33 33.92
C LEU A 27 -14.03 7.13 32.81
N PRO A 28 -13.60 8.39 33.07
CA PRO A 28 -12.89 9.17 32.08
C PRO A 28 -11.50 8.58 31.79
N GLU A 29 -10.96 8.91 30.61
CA GLU A 29 -9.59 8.54 30.24
C GLU A 29 -8.59 9.12 31.24
N VAL A 30 -7.73 8.25 31.79
CA VAL A 30 -6.68 8.64 32.71
C VAL A 30 -5.48 9.15 31.93
N LYS A 31 -5.20 10.45 32.03
CA LYS A 31 -4.01 11.07 31.45
C LYS A 31 -2.87 11.12 32.46
N VAL A 32 -1.71 10.61 32.04
CA VAL A 32 -0.45 10.65 32.79
C VAL A 32 0.62 11.32 31.93
N GLU A 33 1.19 12.40 32.44
CA GLU A 33 2.19 13.21 31.73
C GLU A 33 3.54 13.13 32.44
N ARG A 34 4.62 13.30 31.67
CA ARG A 34 5.98 13.35 32.24
C ARG A 34 6.19 14.75 32.80
N CYS A 35 6.63 14.85 34.05
CA CYS A 35 6.95 16.13 34.66
C CYS A 35 8.16 16.77 33.97
N ARG A 36 8.14 18.10 33.80
CA ARG A 36 9.28 18.85 33.26
C ARG A 36 10.35 19.15 34.32
N ASP A 37 9.95 19.14 35.58
CA ASP A 37 10.78 19.45 36.74
C ASP A 37 10.76 18.25 37.69
N GLU A 38 11.93 17.72 38.00
CA GLU A 38 12.11 16.53 38.84
C GLU A 38 11.55 16.72 40.27
N ARG A 39 11.46 17.97 40.74
CA ARG A 39 10.83 18.28 42.03
C ARG A 39 9.35 17.92 42.08
N HIS A 40 8.70 17.81 40.93
CA HIS A 40 7.30 17.39 40.80
C HIS A 40 7.16 15.89 40.48
N GLY A 41 8.21 15.09 40.67
CA GLY A 41 8.21 13.66 40.37
C GLY A 41 8.54 13.36 38.91
N ASP A 42 8.45 12.08 38.54
CA ASP A 42 8.69 11.60 37.19
C ASP A 42 7.47 11.82 36.28
N TYR A 43 6.28 11.59 36.84
CA TYR A 43 5.00 11.69 36.14
C TYR A 43 3.94 12.36 37.02
N ALA A 44 2.91 12.93 36.39
CA ALA A 44 1.78 13.50 37.09
C ALA A 44 0.44 13.18 36.41
N SER A 45 -0.64 13.17 37.20
CA SER A 45 -2.02 13.11 36.71
C SER A 45 -2.90 14.14 37.41
N ASN A 46 -3.85 14.72 36.67
CA ASN A 46 -4.87 15.64 37.19
C ASN A 46 -6.24 14.97 37.40
N ILE A 47 -6.32 13.65 37.32
CA ILE A 47 -7.58 12.88 37.31
C ILE A 47 -8.50 13.20 38.50
N ALA A 48 -7.94 13.45 39.68
CA ALA A 48 -8.71 13.81 40.87
C ALA A 48 -9.46 15.15 40.69
N MET A 49 -8.89 16.09 39.95
CA MET A 49 -9.53 17.38 39.63
C MET A 49 -10.69 17.21 38.66
N ILE A 50 -10.53 16.31 37.68
CA ILE A 50 -11.58 15.98 36.70
C ILE A 50 -12.78 15.33 37.42
N LEU A 51 -12.51 14.44 38.38
CA LEU A 51 -13.53 13.64 39.05
C LEU A 51 -14.15 14.28 40.30
N ALA A 52 -13.55 15.34 40.85
CA ALA A 52 -13.98 15.97 42.11
C ALA A 52 -15.48 16.32 42.15
N LYS A 53 -16.01 16.90 41.06
CA LYS A 53 -17.44 17.26 40.96
C LYS A 53 -18.35 16.03 41.04
N ASN A 54 -17.96 14.94 40.37
CA ASN A 54 -18.73 13.70 40.32
C ASN A 54 -18.64 12.93 41.64
N ALA A 55 -17.48 12.96 42.29
CA ALA A 55 -17.27 12.38 43.62
C ALA A 55 -17.92 13.20 44.74
N LYS A 56 -18.38 14.43 44.46
CA LYS A 56 -18.85 15.43 45.44
C LYS A 56 -17.85 15.62 46.60
N ARG A 57 -16.55 15.61 46.27
CA ARG A 57 -15.44 15.71 47.23
C ARG A 57 -14.39 16.71 46.74
N PRO A 58 -13.64 17.35 47.66
CA PRO A 58 -12.48 18.15 47.30
C PRO A 58 -11.46 17.33 46.47
N PRO A 59 -10.86 17.89 45.41
CA PRO A 59 -9.93 17.12 44.57
C PRO A 59 -8.71 16.60 45.33
N LYS A 60 -8.22 17.32 46.34
CA LYS A 60 -7.13 16.82 47.21
C LYS A 60 -7.51 15.54 47.95
N GLU A 61 -8.70 15.51 48.53
CA GLU A 61 -9.20 14.33 49.26
C GLU A 61 -9.34 13.13 48.30
N LEU A 62 -9.87 13.38 47.09
CA LEU A 62 -9.96 12.32 46.07
C LEU A 62 -8.57 11.86 45.61
N ALA A 63 -7.59 12.77 45.47
CA ALA A 63 -6.21 12.42 45.17
C ALA A 63 -5.58 11.55 46.26
N GLU A 64 -5.87 11.81 47.55
CA GLU A 64 -5.42 10.98 48.68
C GLU A 64 -6.02 9.58 48.62
N MET A 65 -7.32 9.48 48.33
CA MET A 65 -8.01 8.19 48.18
C MET A 65 -7.42 7.36 47.05
N ILE A 66 -7.19 7.97 45.88
CA ILE A 66 -6.55 7.31 44.73
C ILE A 66 -5.12 6.89 45.10
N SER A 67 -4.34 7.80 45.70
CA SER A 67 -2.94 7.54 46.09
C SER A 67 -2.80 6.40 47.09
N LYS A 68 -3.77 6.24 48.00
CA LYS A 68 -3.78 5.15 48.98
C LYS A 68 -3.90 3.77 48.32
N GLY A 69 -4.66 3.67 47.22
CA GLY A 69 -4.76 2.43 46.43
C GLY A 69 -3.48 2.08 45.65
N LEU A 70 -2.50 2.99 45.60
CA LEU A 70 -1.27 2.86 44.83
C LEU A 70 -0.03 2.54 45.69
N ALA A 71 -0.17 2.57 47.02
CA ALA A 71 0.96 2.57 47.97
C ALA A 71 1.74 1.25 48.04
N GLU A 72 1.18 0.14 47.58
CA GLU A 72 1.81 -1.20 47.60
C GLU A 72 2.23 -1.66 46.20
N ASN A 73 2.78 -0.77 45.37
CA ASN A 73 3.18 -1.12 44.00
C ASN A 73 4.70 -1.07 43.80
N SER A 74 5.27 -2.09 43.16
CA SER A 74 6.70 -2.20 42.85
C SER A 74 7.23 -1.10 41.91
N ILE A 75 6.36 -0.41 41.17
CA ILE A 75 6.72 0.63 40.21
C ILE A 75 6.86 1.99 40.89
N VAL A 76 6.05 2.28 41.90
CA VAL A 76 5.91 3.61 42.51
C VAL A 76 6.62 3.64 43.86
N LYS A 77 7.66 4.46 43.96
CA LYS A 77 8.40 4.71 45.20
C LYS A 77 7.58 5.54 46.18
N SER A 78 6.98 6.61 45.68
CA SER A 78 6.10 7.48 46.45
C SER A 78 5.15 8.26 45.56
N VAL A 79 4.05 8.71 46.15
CA VAL A 79 3.07 9.59 45.51
C VAL A 79 2.92 10.85 46.34
N HIS A 80 3.09 12.01 45.72
CA HIS A 80 2.91 13.31 46.38
C HIS A 80 1.75 14.07 45.75
N ILE A 81 0.92 14.69 46.58
CA ILE A 81 -0.21 15.47 46.10
C ILE A 81 0.17 16.94 46.07
N ALA A 82 0.13 17.54 44.88
CA ALA A 82 0.56 18.92 44.65
C ALA A 82 -0.62 19.84 44.28
N GLY A 83 -0.50 21.10 44.68
CA GLY A 83 -1.42 22.16 44.30
C GLY A 83 -2.89 21.82 44.57
N PRO A 84 -3.80 21.93 43.59
CA PRO A 84 -5.22 21.66 43.76
C PRO A 84 -5.61 20.18 43.83
N GLY A 85 -4.68 19.23 43.63
CA GLY A 85 -4.97 17.79 43.57
C GLY A 85 -4.25 17.03 42.47
N PHE A 86 -3.07 17.49 42.02
CA PHE A 86 -2.22 16.72 41.12
C PHE A 86 -1.61 15.55 41.88
N ILE A 87 -1.66 14.37 41.27
CA ILE A 87 -1.03 13.15 41.78
C ILE A 87 0.32 13.04 41.09
N ASN A 88 1.40 13.32 41.81
CA ASN A 88 2.78 13.25 41.31
C ASN A 88 3.41 11.93 41.73
N PHE A 89 3.96 11.20 40.77
CA PHE A 89 4.56 9.88 40.94
C PHE A 89 6.07 9.99 40.96
N TYR A 90 6.71 9.41 41.98
CA TYR A 90 8.14 9.13 42.00
C TYR A 90 8.31 7.63 41.81
N LEU A 91 9.08 7.22 40.81
CA LEU A 91 9.29 5.82 40.47
C LEU A 91 10.42 5.21 41.29
N ASN A 92 10.40 3.89 41.46
CA ASN A 92 11.56 3.18 41.98
C ASN A 92 12.67 3.16 40.92
N ASP A 93 13.93 3.34 41.32
CA ASP A 93 15.08 3.29 40.39
C ASP A 93 15.17 1.91 39.68
N GLU A 94 14.76 0.84 40.37
CA GLU A 94 14.66 -0.52 39.83
C GLU A 94 13.55 -0.68 38.75
N ALA A 95 12.53 0.20 38.74
CA ALA A 95 11.44 0.11 37.78
C ALA A 95 11.91 0.37 36.33
N ALA A 96 12.99 1.15 36.16
CA ALA A 96 13.64 1.33 34.87
C ALA A 96 14.51 0.12 34.47
N GLY A 97 15.11 -0.59 35.44
CA GLY A 97 15.86 -1.82 35.20
C GLY A 97 14.96 -3.00 34.78
N ASN A 98 13.74 -3.05 35.30
CA ASN A 98 12.78 -4.11 34.98
C ASN A 98 12.43 -4.19 33.50
N VAL A 99 12.45 -3.08 32.76
CA VAL A 99 12.22 -3.14 31.30
C VAL A 99 13.31 -3.91 30.59
N ILE A 100 14.56 -3.86 31.09
CA ILE A 100 15.68 -4.61 30.51
C ILE A 100 15.45 -6.10 30.75
N ILE A 101 14.99 -6.48 31.93
CA ILE A 101 14.61 -7.87 32.24
C ILE A 101 13.47 -8.32 31.32
N GLU A 102 12.41 -7.51 31.18
CA GLU A 102 11.29 -7.79 30.26
C GLU A 102 11.75 -7.94 28.80
N ILE A 103 12.69 -7.11 28.33
CA ILE A 103 13.28 -7.22 26.99
C ILE A 103 14.03 -8.55 26.84
N LEU A 104 14.84 -8.92 27.84
CA LEU A 104 15.62 -10.16 27.81
C LEU A 104 14.76 -11.42 27.91
N GLU A 105 13.64 -11.36 28.65
CA GLU A 105 12.68 -12.44 28.78
C GLU A 105 11.80 -12.59 27.53
N GLN A 106 11.30 -11.48 26.98
CA GLN A 106 10.39 -11.49 25.82
C GLN A 106 11.13 -11.62 24.48
N GLN A 107 12.41 -11.21 24.40
CA GLN A 107 13.25 -11.30 23.20
C GLN A 107 12.55 -10.71 21.97
N ASP A 108 12.39 -11.49 20.89
CA ASP A 108 11.73 -11.10 19.66
C ASP A 108 10.23 -10.79 19.82
N HIS A 109 9.65 -11.05 21.00
CA HIS A 109 8.27 -10.68 21.34
C HIS A 109 8.16 -9.34 22.06
N PHE A 110 9.27 -8.74 22.49
CA PHE A 110 9.22 -7.45 23.15
C PHE A 110 8.65 -6.37 22.22
N GLY A 111 7.67 -5.62 22.73
CA GLY A 111 6.99 -4.57 21.96
C GLY A 111 5.91 -5.07 21.01
N LYS A 112 5.69 -6.38 20.88
CA LYS A 112 4.52 -6.93 20.18
C LYS A 112 3.26 -6.74 21.01
N ASN A 113 2.20 -6.22 20.40
CA ASN A 113 0.90 -6.08 21.03
C ASN A 113 -0.08 -7.12 20.46
N ILE A 114 -0.06 -8.32 21.03
CA ILE A 114 -0.87 -9.46 20.53
C ILE A 114 -2.35 -9.34 20.96
N GLY A 115 -2.71 -8.33 21.76
CA GLY A 115 -4.07 -8.13 22.28
C GLY A 115 -5.03 -7.34 21.38
N SER A 116 -4.67 -7.03 20.13
CA SER A 116 -5.55 -6.28 19.23
C SER A 116 -6.66 -7.15 18.62
N SER A 117 -7.62 -6.51 17.95
CA SER A 117 -8.86 -7.09 17.40
C SER A 117 -8.68 -8.29 16.45
N GLY A 118 -7.47 -8.61 16.01
CA GLY A 118 -7.18 -9.67 15.05
C GLY A 118 -7.69 -9.37 13.63
N GLN A 119 -7.94 -8.09 13.31
CA GLN A 119 -8.42 -7.65 12.00
C GLN A 119 -7.52 -8.17 10.87
N SER A 120 -8.16 -8.61 9.80
CA SER A 120 -7.53 -8.97 8.53
C SER A 120 -7.32 -7.72 7.68
N ILE A 121 -6.06 -7.41 7.36
CA ILE A 121 -5.66 -6.20 6.65
C ILE A 121 -4.91 -6.58 5.38
N LEU A 122 -5.42 -6.17 4.22
CA LEU A 122 -4.65 -6.23 2.97
C LEU A 122 -3.87 -4.93 2.79
N ILE A 123 -2.59 -5.03 2.47
CA ILE A 123 -1.73 -3.89 2.16
C ILE A 123 -1.17 -4.08 0.76
N GLU A 124 -1.54 -3.16 -0.13
CA GLU A 124 -1.06 -3.13 -1.51
C GLU A 124 0.01 -2.04 -1.66
N PHE A 125 1.20 -2.41 -2.16
CA PHE A 125 2.31 -1.48 -2.33
C PHE A 125 3.31 -1.92 -3.40
N VAL A 126 4.16 -0.97 -3.83
CA VAL A 126 5.03 -1.06 -5.01
C VAL A 126 4.27 -1.11 -6.32
N SER A 127 3.52 -2.19 -6.59
CA SER A 127 2.63 -2.39 -7.77
C SER A 127 3.15 -1.74 -9.06
N ALA A 128 4.44 -1.93 -9.36
CA ALA A 128 5.08 -1.31 -10.52
C ALA A 128 4.73 -2.12 -11.77
N ASN A 129 4.51 -1.43 -12.88
CA ASN A 129 4.22 -2.12 -14.14
C ASN A 129 5.42 -2.99 -14.53
N PRO A 130 5.21 -4.24 -14.96
CA PRO A 130 6.27 -5.20 -15.27
C PRO A 130 6.88 -4.92 -16.66
N THR A 131 7.39 -3.70 -16.83
CA THR A 131 7.91 -3.15 -18.09
C THR A 131 9.42 -2.89 -18.03
N GLY A 132 10.01 -3.00 -16.83
CA GLY A 132 11.44 -2.92 -16.61
C GLY A 132 11.81 -3.21 -15.15
N PRO A 133 13.11 -3.20 -14.83
CA PRO A 133 13.60 -3.41 -13.48
C PRO A 133 13.08 -2.36 -12.48
N LEU A 134 13.10 -2.70 -11.19
CA LEU A 134 12.84 -1.70 -10.17
C LEU A 134 14.00 -0.70 -10.12
N HIS A 135 13.68 0.57 -9.89
CA HIS A 135 14.64 1.62 -9.62
C HIS A 135 14.52 2.11 -8.18
N VAL A 136 15.52 2.86 -7.70
CA VAL A 136 15.55 3.48 -6.35
C VAL A 136 14.27 4.22 -5.93
N GLY A 137 13.51 4.78 -6.88
CA GLY A 137 12.19 5.37 -6.60
C GLY A 137 11.18 4.37 -6.02
N HIS A 138 11.18 3.13 -6.50
CA HIS A 138 10.31 2.05 -6.01
C HIS A 138 10.76 1.57 -4.63
N GLY A 139 12.06 1.61 -4.34
CA GLY A 139 12.63 1.24 -3.03
C GLY A 139 12.02 2.00 -1.86
N ARG A 140 11.66 3.28 -2.05
CA ARG A 140 10.96 4.05 -1.01
C ARG A 140 9.57 3.48 -0.72
N GLY A 141 8.80 3.15 -1.75
CA GLY A 141 7.49 2.53 -1.61
C GLY A 141 7.58 1.15 -0.98
N ALA A 142 8.58 0.35 -1.40
CA ALA A 142 8.87 -0.98 -0.87
C ALA A 142 9.19 -0.94 0.63
N ALA A 143 10.13 -0.08 1.05
CA ALA A 143 10.49 0.09 2.45
C ALA A 143 9.31 0.60 3.29
N TYR A 144 8.58 1.61 2.79
CA TYR A 144 7.44 2.17 3.52
C TYR A 144 6.33 1.14 3.73
N GLY A 145 5.93 0.42 2.67
CA GLY A 145 4.90 -0.60 2.77
C GLY A 145 5.29 -1.78 3.64
N SER A 146 6.52 -2.28 3.49
CA SER A 146 7.04 -3.35 4.35
C SER A 146 7.09 -2.93 5.82
N CYS A 147 7.54 -1.71 6.14
CA CYS A 147 7.53 -1.20 7.51
C CYS A 147 6.12 -1.13 8.11
N ILE A 148 5.13 -0.64 7.35
CA ILE A 148 3.74 -0.57 7.81
C ILE A 148 3.16 -1.98 8.01
N ALA A 149 3.40 -2.90 7.09
CA ALA A 149 2.97 -4.29 7.22
C ALA A 149 3.54 -4.95 8.47
N ASN A 150 4.86 -4.85 8.67
CA ASN A 150 5.53 -5.42 9.83
C ASN A 150 5.06 -4.77 11.13
N LEU A 151 4.80 -3.46 11.14
CA LEU A 151 4.26 -2.77 12.32
C LEU A 151 2.86 -3.28 12.68
N LEU A 152 1.99 -3.46 11.69
CA LEU A 152 0.62 -3.94 11.91
C LEU A 152 0.59 -5.40 12.38
N GLU A 153 1.45 -6.26 11.84
CA GLU A 153 1.62 -7.64 12.36
C GLU A 153 2.13 -7.66 13.80
N ASN A 154 3.13 -6.83 14.12
CA ASN A 154 3.62 -6.69 15.49
C ASN A 154 2.57 -6.08 16.42
N ALA A 155 1.60 -5.35 15.88
CA ALA A 155 0.43 -4.86 16.60
C ALA A 155 -0.73 -5.88 16.67
N GLY A 156 -0.53 -7.13 16.22
CA GLY A 156 -1.48 -8.24 16.38
C GLY A 156 -2.49 -8.41 15.24
N HIS A 157 -2.35 -7.66 14.14
CA HIS A 157 -3.23 -7.81 12.97
C HIS A 157 -2.79 -8.97 12.07
N LYS A 158 -3.74 -9.55 11.31
CA LYS A 158 -3.43 -10.49 10.23
C LYS A 158 -3.19 -9.67 8.96
N VAL A 159 -1.94 -9.57 8.53
CA VAL A 159 -1.58 -8.74 7.38
C VAL A 159 -1.36 -9.61 6.15
N HIS A 160 -1.90 -9.18 5.01
CA HIS A 160 -1.69 -9.77 3.70
C HIS A 160 -1.06 -8.73 2.77
N ARG A 161 0.15 -9.00 2.29
CA ARG A 161 0.93 -8.13 1.40
C ARG A 161 0.62 -8.51 -0.04
N GLU A 162 0.08 -7.57 -0.80
CA GLU A 162 -0.28 -7.78 -2.20
C GLU A 162 0.53 -6.87 -3.13
N TYR A 163 1.07 -7.46 -4.19
CA TYR A 163 1.64 -6.74 -5.32
C TYR A 163 0.63 -6.81 -6.47
N TYR A 164 0.11 -5.66 -6.92
CA TYR A 164 -0.72 -5.62 -8.12
C TYR A 164 0.15 -5.56 -9.37
N VAL A 165 -0.01 -6.54 -10.24
CA VAL A 165 0.73 -6.70 -11.49
C VAL A 165 -0.15 -6.26 -12.65
N ASN A 166 0.21 -5.13 -13.26
CA ASN A 166 -0.39 -4.66 -14.50
C ASN A 166 0.18 -5.42 -15.70
N ASP A 167 -0.19 -6.68 -15.85
CA ASP A 167 0.26 -7.61 -16.90
C ASP A 167 -0.65 -7.63 -18.12
N ALA A 168 -1.47 -6.60 -18.32
CA ALA A 168 -2.40 -6.50 -19.42
C ALA A 168 -2.22 -5.20 -20.24
N GLY A 169 -2.69 -5.24 -21.49
CA GLY A 169 -2.82 -4.06 -22.33
C GLY A 169 -1.54 -3.59 -23.03
N ARG A 170 -1.59 -2.35 -23.53
CA ARG A 170 -0.67 -1.84 -24.54
C ARG A 170 0.80 -1.83 -24.12
N GLN A 171 1.10 -1.60 -22.84
CA GLN A 171 2.49 -1.59 -22.37
C GLN A 171 3.16 -2.96 -22.50
N MET A 172 2.40 -4.04 -22.35
CA MET A 172 2.90 -5.40 -22.52
C MET A 172 3.13 -5.74 -23.99
N ASP A 173 2.27 -5.25 -24.88
CA ASP A 173 2.50 -5.36 -26.34
C ASP A 173 3.77 -4.64 -26.80
N ILE A 174 4.00 -3.43 -26.28
CA ILE A 174 5.25 -2.69 -26.54
C ILE A 174 6.46 -3.48 -26.02
N LEU A 175 6.35 -4.09 -24.83
CA LEU A 175 7.41 -4.91 -24.25
C LEU A 175 7.73 -6.12 -25.15
N ALA A 176 6.71 -6.87 -25.55
CA ALA A 176 6.88 -8.04 -26.42
C ALA A 176 7.50 -7.66 -27.77
N THR A 177 7.04 -6.56 -28.38
CA THR A 177 7.61 -6.03 -29.63
C THR A 177 9.06 -5.58 -29.43
N SER A 178 9.40 -4.95 -28.30
CA SER A 178 10.78 -4.54 -27.99
C SER A 178 11.72 -5.75 -27.91
N VAL A 179 11.29 -6.82 -27.22
CA VAL A 179 12.05 -8.07 -27.12
C VAL A 179 12.19 -8.73 -28.50
N TRP A 180 11.14 -8.75 -29.30
CA TRP A 180 11.19 -9.31 -30.65
C TRP A 180 12.16 -8.57 -31.57
N LEU A 181 12.16 -7.23 -31.56
CA LEU A 181 13.10 -6.44 -32.35
C LEU A 181 14.56 -6.70 -31.93
N ARG A 182 14.83 -6.85 -30.62
CA ARG A 182 16.15 -7.25 -30.13
C ARG A 182 16.52 -8.68 -30.53
N TYR A 183 15.56 -9.60 -30.52
CA TYR A 183 15.77 -10.97 -31.00
C TYR A 183 16.18 -10.98 -32.48
N LEU A 184 15.51 -10.18 -33.33
CA LEU A 184 15.88 -10.04 -34.75
C LEU A 184 17.29 -9.45 -34.92
N GLN A 185 17.67 -8.45 -34.13
CA GLN A 185 19.04 -7.92 -34.13
C GLN A 185 20.07 -9.02 -33.81
N GLN A 186 19.80 -9.86 -32.81
CA GLN A 186 20.65 -10.99 -32.43
C GLN A 186 20.67 -12.13 -33.45
N SER A 187 19.70 -12.15 -34.37
CA SER A 187 19.64 -13.08 -35.50
C SER A 187 20.28 -12.51 -36.77
N GLY A 188 20.95 -11.35 -36.67
CA GLY A 188 21.79 -10.78 -37.73
C GLY A 188 21.12 -9.69 -38.57
N HIS A 189 19.91 -9.27 -38.22
CA HIS A 189 19.24 -8.17 -38.91
C HIS A 189 19.72 -6.80 -38.41
N ALA A 190 20.16 -5.95 -39.32
CA ALA A 190 20.47 -4.55 -39.02
C ALA A 190 19.16 -3.75 -38.93
N LEU A 191 18.67 -3.54 -37.71
CA LEU A 191 17.43 -2.80 -37.43
C LEU A 191 17.72 -1.59 -36.56
N GLU A 192 17.16 -0.43 -36.90
CA GLU A 192 17.08 0.72 -36.02
C GLU A 192 15.77 0.69 -35.24
N LEU A 193 15.85 0.77 -33.91
CA LEU A 193 14.67 0.68 -33.04
C LEU A 193 14.04 2.06 -32.84
N PRO A 194 12.70 2.18 -32.92
CA PRO A 194 12.02 3.43 -32.63
C PRO A 194 12.22 3.87 -31.18
N ALA A 195 12.40 5.16 -30.92
CA ALA A 195 12.67 5.67 -29.56
C ALA A 195 11.57 5.37 -28.53
N ASN A 196 10.37 5.04 -29.00
CA ASN A 196 9.19 4.73 -28.23
C ASN A 196 8.97 3.21 -28.03
N VAL A 197 9.91 2.33 -28.39
CA VAL A 197 10.00 0.97 -27.80
C VAL A 197 10.88 0.98 -26.55
N TYR A 198 10.90 -0.10 -25.76
CA TYR A 198 11.80 -0.19 -24.60
C TYR A 198 13.25 -0.36 -25.06
N GLN A 199 14.12 0.54 -24.62
CA GLN A 199 15.51 0.64 -25.10
C GLN A 199 16.54 -0.02 -24.18
N GLY A 200 16.21 -0.24 -22.91
CA GLY A 200 17.18 -0.64 -21.89
C GLY A 200 17.85 -1.99 -22.15
N ASP A 201 19.07 -2.14 -21.61
CA ASP A 201 19.90 -3.33 -21.78
C ASP A 201 19.20 -4.62 -21.32
N TYR A 202 18.32 -4.52 -20.33
CA TYR A 202 17.50 -5.64 -19.86
C TYR A 202 16.63 -6.27 -20.96
N ILE A 203 16.21 -5.51 -21.99
CA ILE A 203 15.46 -6.05 -23.13
C ILE A 203 16.39 -6.91 -24.01
N VAL A 204 17.65 -6.48 -24.18
CA VAL A 204 18.66 -7.25 -24.91
C VAL A 204 18.93 -8.57 -24.19
N ASP A 205 19.06 -8.52 -22.86
CA ASP A 205 19.27 -9.71 -22.03
C ASP A 205 18.09 -10.69 -22.14
N ILE A 206 16.85 -10.20 -22.07
CA ILE A 206 15.65 -11.04 -22.25
C ILE A 206 15.65 -11.68 -23.64
N ALA A 207 15.96 -10.94 -24.70
CA ALA A 207 16.04 -11.50 -26.04
C ALA A 207 17.15 -12.56 -26.19
N CYS A 208 18.31 -12.34 -25.56
CA CYS A 208 19.41 -13.32 -25.50
C CYS A 208 18.95 -14.61 -24.81
N GLN A 209 18.31 -14.46 -23.65
CA GLN A 209 17.84 -15.60 -22.87
C GLN A 209 16.76 -16.38 -23.63
N LEU A 210 15.80 -15.68 -24.25
CA LEU A 210 14.77 -16.27 -25.11
C LEU A 210 15.40 -17.14 -26.22
N LYS A 211 16.45 -16.65 -26.89
CA LYS A 211 17.17 -17.41 -27.93
C LYS A 211 17.93 -18.62 -27.40
N SER A 212 18.44 -18.54 -26.17
CA SER A 212 19.26 -19.61 -25.57
C SER A 212 18.45 -20.70 -24.84
N GLN A 213 17.27 -20.33 -24.30
CA GLN A 213 16.53 -21.15 -23.34
C GLN A 213 15.43 -21.97 -24.01
N PHE A 214 14.95 -21.57 -25.18
CA PHE A 214 14.00 -22.33 -25.97
C PHE A 214 14.69 -22.98 -27.16
N ASP A 215 14.41 -24.26 -27.38
CA ASP A 215 14.72 -24.97 -28.64
C ASP A 215 13.72 -24.57 -29.76
N ILE A 216 13.20 -23.35 -29.67
CA ILE A 216 12.22 -22.76 -30.59
C ILE A 216 12.97 -21.70 -31.38
N GLU A 217 13.23 -22.02 -32.65
CA GLU A 217 13.74 -21.06 -33.61
C GLU A 217 12.55 -20.31 -34.21
N PHE A 218 12.40 -19.02 -33.86
CA PHE A 218 11.36 -18.18 -34.44
C PHE A 218 11.72 -17.84 -35.89
N ASP A 219 10.73 -17.80 -36.78
CA ASP A 219 10.96 -17.39 -38.17
C ASP A 219 11.38 -15.91 -38.21
N THR A 220 12.61 -15.68 -38.66
CA THR A 220 13.20 -14.34 -38.80
C THR A 220 13.27 -13.89 -40.26
N SER A 221 12.71 -14.65 -41.21
CA SER A 221 12.82 -14.39 -42.65
C SER A 221 12.13 -13.10 -43.10
N HIS A 222 11.18 -12.59 -42.31
CA HIS A 222 10.35 -11.44 -42.66
C HIS A 222 10.40 -10.34 -41.57
N PRO A 223 11.56 -9.71 -41.32
CA PRO A 223 11.68 -8.64 -40.34
C PRO A 223 10.89 -7.39 -40.82
N PRO A 224 10.33 -6.58 -39.91
CA PRO A 224 9.51 -5.41 -40.27
C PRO A 224 10.34 -4.20 -40.73
N ILE A 225 11.39 -4.41 -41.55
CA ILE A 225 12.34 -3.36 -41.97
C ILE A 225 11.63 -2.20 -42.65
N ALA A 226 10.73 -2.47 -43.62
CA ALA A 226 10.03 -1.42 -44.34
C ALA A 226 9.14 -0.55 -43.43
N LEU A 227 8.56 -1.14 -42.37
CA LEU A 227 7.77 -0.38 -41.38
C LEU A 227 8.66 0.49 -40.50
N LEU A 228 9.84 -0.01 -40.14
CA LEU A 228 10.83 0.75 -39.37
C LEU A 228 11.41 1.91 -40.19
N GLU A 229 11.69 1.71 -41.47
CA GLU A 229 12.15 2.77 -42.38
C GLU A 229 11.09 3.86 -42.60
N ALA A 230 9.80 3.48 -42.61
CA ALA A 230 8.69 4.42 -42.77
C ALA A 230 8.29 5.14 -41.45
N TYR A 231 8.96 4.84 -40.34
CA TYR A 231 8.54 5.25 -39.00
C TYR A 231 8.66 6.77 -38.77
N GLU A 232 9.70 7.42 -39.28
CA GLU A 232 9.94 8.86 -39.09
C GLU A 232 8.87 9.76 -39.76
N GLY A 233 8.12 9.24 -40.73
CA GLY A 233 7.10 9.98 -41.48
C GLY A 233 5.70 9.93 -40.88
N GLN A 234 5.50 9.25 -39.75
CA GLN A 234 4.18 8.97 -39.18
C GLN A 234 4.04 9.53 -37.77
N ASP A 235 2.78 9.59 -37.29
CA ASP A 235 2.52 9.80 -35.87
C ASP A 235 3.14 8.64 -35.05
N PRO A 236 3.98 8.92 -34.03
CA PRO A 236 4.74 7.88 -33.34
C PRO A 236 3.89 6.78 -32.69
N GLU A 237 2.72 7.13 -32.16
CA GLU A 237 1.87 6.15 -31.48
C GLU A 237 1.12 5.28 -32.49
N THR A 238 0.64 5.87 -33.59
CA THR A 238 0.04 5.14 -34.71
C THR A 238 1.05 4.21 -35.40
N ALA A 239 2.29 4.66 -35.57
CA ALA A 239 3.37 3.86 -36.12
C ALA A 239 3.74 2.69 -35.19
N LEU A 240 3.75 2.92 -33.86
CA LEU A 240 3.97 1.87 -32.87
C LEU A 240 2.87 0.81 -32.91
N ASP A 241 1.60 1.23 -32.97
CA ASP A 241 0.47 0.31 -33.04
C ASP A 241 0.50 -0.53 -34.33
N SER A 242 0.88 0.09 -35.46
CA SER A 242 1.09 -0.62 -36.73
C SER A 242 2.24 -1.62 -36.67
N LEU A 243 3.34 -1.26 -36.00
CA LEU A 243 4.49 -2.14 -35.79
C LEU A 243 4.12 -3.34 -34.90
N ILE A 244 3.40 -3.11 -33.79
CA ILE A 244 2.89 -4.17 -32.92
C ILE A 244 2.02 -5.13 -33.72
N GLN A 245 1.08 -4.60 -34.52
CA GLN A 245 0.18 -5.41 -35.33
C GLN A 245 0.94 -6.25 -36.36
N SER A 246 1.90 -5.67 -37.07
CA SER A 246 2.76 -6.42 -38.00
C SER A 246 3.57 -7.51 -37.29
N CYS A 247 4.09 -7.24 -36.10
CA CYS A 247 4.81 -8.26 -35.33
C CYS A 247 3.90 -9.42 -34.94
N LYS A 248 2.67 -9.14 -34.49
CA LYS A 248 1.65 -10.17 -34.19
C LYS A 248 1.33 -11.02 -35.41
N GLU A 249 1.15 -10.39 -36.58
CA GLU A 249 0.85 -11.08 -37.83
C GLU A 249 2.00 -11.98 -38.30
N THR A 250 3.23 -11.46 -38.32
CA THR A 250 4.41 -12.21 -38.77
C THR A 250 4.73 -13.39 -37.85
N LEU A 251 4.67 -13.19 -36.53
CA LEU A 251 4.93 -14.26 -35.57
C LEU A 251 3.80 -15.28 -35.51
N GLY A 252 2.57 -14.84 -35.76
CA GLY A 252 1.37 -15.59 -35.45
C GLY A 252 1.08 -15.61 -33.94
N GLU A 253 -0.19 -15.82 -33.60
CA GLU A 253 -0.71 -15.72 -32.23
C GLU A 253 0.08 -16.56 -31.22
N GLN A 254 0.43 -17.80 -31.58
CA GLN A 254 1.14 -18.71 -30.68
C GLN A 254 2.54 -18.21 -30.32
N ASN A 255 3.35 -17.83 -31.32
CA ASN A 255 4.72 -17.39 -31.08
C ASN A 255 4.77 -16.02 -30.43
N TYR A 256 3.89 -15.11 -30.83
CA TYR A 256 3.76 -13.81 -30.18
C TYR A 256 3.46 -13.98 -28.68
N ARG A 257 2.52 -14.87 -28.34
CA ARG A 257 2.18 -15.16 -26.94
C ARG A 257 3.34 -15.75 -26.16
N ILE A 258 4.18 -16.60 -26.76
CA ILE A 258 5.39 -17.12 -26.12
C ILE A 258 6.35 -15.97 -25.77
N ILE A 259 6.64 -15.09 -26.73
CA ILE A 259 7.54 -13.94 -26.51
C ILE A 259 6.98 -13.01 -25.45
N HIS A 260 5.69 -12.69 -25.54
CA HIS A 260 4.99 -11.84 -24.59
C HIS A 260 5.06 -12.40 -23.15
N GLN A 261 4.68 -13.68 -22.98
CA GLN A 261 4.70 -14.32 -21.66
C GLN A 261 6.11 -14.44 -21.11
N TYR A 262 7.09 -14.76 -21.95
CA TYR A 262 8.47 -14.84 -21.52
C TYR A 262 9.00 -13.48 -21.05
N ALA A 263 8.81 -12.42 -21.84
CA ALA A 263 9.25 -11.07 -21.47
C ALA A 263 8.63 -10.61 -20.13
N LEU A 264 7.33 -10.85 -19.97
CA LEU A 264 6.61 -10.58 -18.72
C LEU A 264 7.20 -11.35 -17.53
N GLN A 265 7.37 -12.66 -17.68
CA GLN A 265 7.89 -13.53 -16.61
C GLN A 265 9.32 -13.16 -16.23
N SER A 266 10.21 -12.90 -17.20
CA SER A 266 11.58 -12.48 -16.93
C SER A 266 11.64 -11.19 -16.10
N ILE A 267 10.80 -10.20 -16.44
CA ILE A 267 10.75 -8.94 -15.67
C ILE A 267 10.15 -9.17 -14.29
N GLN A 268 9.03 -9.90 -14.18
CA GLN A 268 8.42 -10.21 -12.88
C GLN A 268 9.37 -10.97 -11.95
N GLU A 269 10.13 -11.93 -12.46
CA GLU A 269 11.13 -12.66 -11.69
C GLU A 269 12.25 -11.75 -11.20
N ASN A 270 12.72 -10.82 -12.03
CA ASN A 270 13.72 -9.84 -11.62
C ASN A 270 13.18 -8.90 -10.54
N ILE A 271 11.97 -8.38 -10.72
CA ILE A 271 11.28 -7.55 -9.71
C ILE A 271 11.14 -8.31 -8.38
N ARG A 272 10.73 -9.58 -8.42
CA ARG A 272 10.64 -10.45 -7.23
C ARG A 272 11.99 -10.57 -6.53
N LYS A 273 13.05 -10.93 -7.26
CA LYS A 273 14.40 -11.07 -6.72
C LYS A 273 14.92 -9.76 -6.12
N ASP A 274 14.69 -8.62 -6.78
CA ASP A 274 15.09 -7.31 -6.27
C ASP A 274 14.41 -7.02 -4.92
N LEU A 275 13.11 -7.29 -4.81
CA LEU A 275 12.36 -7.09 -3.56
C LEU A 275 12.78 -8.07 -2.47
N GLU A 276 13.00 -9.34 -2.79
CA GLU A 276 13.52 -10.35 -1.86
C GLU A 276 14.90 -9.94 -1.31
N ASN A 277 15.82 -9.51 -2.19
CA ASN A 277 17.12 -8.97 -1.79
C ASN A 277 16.99 -7.71 -0.92
N PHE A 278 15.96 -6.90 -1.17
CA PHE A 278 15.58 -5.73 -0.37
C PHE A 278 14.79 -6.08 0.90
N ARG A 279 14.62 -7.38 1.21
CA ARG A 279 13.88 -7.92 2.37
C ARG A 279 12.40 -7.52 2.40
N VAL A 280 11.80 -7.45 1.22
CA VAL A 280 10.38 -7.19 1.03
C VAL A 280 9.75 -8.41 0.39
N GLU A 281 8.87 -9.07 1.14
CA GLU A 281 8.15 -10.26 0.71
C GLU A 281 6.68 -9.93 0.47
N PHE A 282 6.05 -10.65 -0.45
CA PHE A 282 4.63 -10.51 -0.80
C PHE A 282 3.93 -11.85 -0.67
N ASP A 283 2.76 -11.86 -0.06
CA ASP A 283 1.91 -13.05 0.07
C ASP A 283 1.23 -13.40 -1.25
N SER A 284 0.99 -12.39 -2.10
CA SER A 284 0.39 -12.60 -3.42
C SER A 284 0.83 -11.58 -4.46
N TRP A 285 0.90 -12.06 -5.71
CA TRP A 285 1.10 -11.27 -6.92
C TRP A 285 -0.19 -11.32 -7.74
N TYR A 286 -0.99 -10.27 -7.64
CA TYR A 286 -2.33 -10.20 -8.25
C TYR A 286 -2.22 -9.79 -9.71
N SER A 287 -2.83 -10.54 -10.64
CA SER A 287 -2.72 -10.31 -12.08
C SER A 287 -3.94 -9.56 -12.63
N GLU A 288 -3.69 -8.46 -13.33
CA GLU A 288 -4.73 -7.69 -14.03
C GLU A 288 -5.33 -8.51 -15.19
N GLU A 289 -4.51 -9.24 -15.95
CA GLU A 289 -4.98 -10.15 -17.01
C GLU A 289 -5.98 -11.18 -16.46
N LYS A 290 -5.68 -11.77 -15.30
CA LYS A 290 -6.61 -12.72 -14.65
C LYS A 290 -7.92 -12.07 -14.21
N LEU A 291 -7.87 -10.83 -13.71
CA LEU A 291 -9.09 -10.09 -13.36
C LEU A 291 -9.94 -9.86 -14.61
N HIS A 292 -9.33 -9.42 -15.72
CA HIS A 292 -10.02 -9.25 -17.00
C HIS A 292 -10.62 -10.56 -17.52
N ALA A 293 -9.89 -11.67 -17.43
CA ALA A 293 -10.37 -12.98 -17.88
C ALA A 293 -11.47 -13.59 -16.99
N SER A 294 -11.66 -13.07 -15.77
CA SER A 294 -12.58 -13.65 -14.79
C SER A 294 -14.07 -13.31 -15.00
N GLY A 295 -14.38 -12.29 -15.81
CA GLY A 295 -15.74 -11.77 -15.97
C GLY A 295 -16.24 -10.89 -14.82
N GLN A 296 -15.42 -10.68 -13.77
CA GLN A 296 -15.79 -9.87 -12.60
C GLN A 296 -15.98 -8.38 -12.92
N ILE A 297 -15.33 -7.88 -13.97
CA ILE A 297 -15.46 -6.49 -14.43
C ILE A 297 -16.87 -6.28 -15.00
N GLU A 298 -17.28 -7.15 -15.91
CA GLU A 298 -18.62 -7.17 -16.51
C GLU A 298 -19.69 -7.32 -15.42
N GLU A 299 -19.50 -8.27 -14.51
CA GLU A 299 -20.43 -8.50 -13.39
C GLU A 299 -20.59 -7.25 -12.52
N SER A 300 -19.48 -6.58 -12.18
CA SER A 300 -19.50 -5.36 -11.37
C SER A 300 -20.23 -4.22 -12.06
N VAL A 301 -20.04 -4.07 -13.38
CA VAL A 301 -20.76 -3.06 -14.17
C VAL A 301 -22.26 -3.36 -14.23
N GLU A 302 -22.66 -4.61 -14.48
CA GLU A 302 -24.08 -5.00 -14.53
C GLU A 302 -24.76 -4.85 -13.17
N MET A 303 -24.07 -5.18 -12.08
CA MET A 303 -24.56 -4.95 -10.73
C MET A 303 -24.83 -3.46 -10.46
N LEU A 304 -23.92 -2.57 -10.88
CA LEU A 304 -24.10 -1.13 -10.70
C LEU A 304 -25.20 -0.55 -11.61
N LYS A 305 -25.39 -1.10 -12.83
CA LYS A 305 -26.54 -0.76 -13.68
C LYS A 305 -27.87 -1.14 -13.03
N ALA A 306 -27.95 -2.34 -12.45
CA ALA A 306 -29.14 -2.81 -11.75
C ALA A 306 -29.52 -1.94 -10.54
N ARG A 307 -28.54 -1.23 -9.95
CA ARG A 307 -28.72 -0.28 -8.84
C ARG A 307 -28.92 1.17 -9.28
N ASP A 308 -29.04 1.46 -10.58
CA ASP A 308 -29.11 2.83 -11.16
C ASP A 308 -27.93 3.74 -10.74
N LEU A 309 -26.77 3.13 -10.47
CA LEU A 309 -25.53 3.86 -10.14
C LEU A 309 -24.66 4.14 -11.37
N ILE A 310 -25.01 3.57 -12.52
CA ILE A 310 -24.41 3.86 -13.82
C ILE A 310 -25.51 4.26 -14.81
N TYR A 311 -25.28 5.32 -15.59
CA TYR A 311 -26.21 5.82 -16.61
C TYR A 311 -25.54 5.94 -17.97
N GLN A 312 -26.34 5.96 -19.04
CA GLN A 312 -25.81 6.12 -20.39
C GLN A 312 -25.76 7.61 -20.79
N LYS A 313 -24.64 8.04 -21.36
CA LYS A 313 -24.44 9.38 -21.92
C LYS A 313 -23.39 9.34 -23.03
N ASP A 314 -23.71 9.95 -24.18
CA ASP A 314 -22.83 10.04 -25.34
C ASP A 314 -22.33 8.66 -25.81
N GLY A 315 -23.22 7.65 -25.81
CA GLY A 315 -22.90 6.27 -26.19
C GLY A 315 -22.16 5.46 -25.11
N ALA A 316 -21.54 6.12 -24.13
CA ALA A 316 -20.78 5.49 -23.05
C ALA A 316 -21.64 5.28 -21.78
N TRP A 317 -21.19 4.37 -20.90
CA TRP A 317 -21.76 4.17 -19.57
C TRP A 317 -20.93 4.87 -18.49
N TRP A 318 -21.57 5.75 -17.74
CA TRP A 318 -20.98 6.63 -16.75
C TRP A 318 -21.44 6.24 -15.35
N PHE A 319 -20.48 5.99 -14.47
CA PHE A 319 -20.70 5.80 -13.04
C PHE A 319 -20.92 7.14 -12.35
N ARG A 320 -22.00 7.23 -11.57
CA ARG A 320 -22.45 8.42 -10.81
C ARG A 320 -21.56 8.68 -9.59
N SER A 321 -20.25 8.76 -9.75
CA SER A 321 -19.30 8.93 -8.64
C SER A 321 -19.51 10.25 -7.87
N THR A 322 -20.08 11.27 -8.50
CA THR A 322 -20.41 12.55 -7.85
C THR A 322 -21.42 12.40 -6.70
N LEU A 323 -22.30 11.40 -6.76
CA LEU A 323 -23.21 11.08 -5.65
C LEU A 323 -22.48 10.67 -4.37
N PHE A 324 -21.22 10.25 -4.50
CA PHE A 324 -20.39 9.74 -3.42
C PHE A 324 -19.15 10.61 -3.13
N GLY A 325 -19.16 11.87 -3.59
CA GLY A 325 -18.12 12.86 -3.25
C GLY A 325 -16.92 12.90 -4.20
N ASP A 326 -16.98 12.26 -5.37
CA ASP A 326 -16.00 12.48 -6.44
C ASP A 326 -16.29 13.80 -7.19
N GLU A 327 -15.29 14.36 -7.87
CA GLU A 327 -15.40 15.66 -8.55
C GLU A 327 -16.25 15.60 -9.83
N LYS A 328 -16.24 14.46 -10.52
CA LYS A 328 -16.99 14.23 -11.75
C LYS A 328 -17.28 12.75 -11.93
N ASP A 329 -18.39 12.47 -12.59
CA ASP A 329 -18.78 11.12 -12.97
C ASP A 329 -17.70 10.49 -13.87
N ARG A 330 -17.53 9.18 -13.74
CA ARG A 330 -16.44 8.44 -14.39
C ARG A 330 -17.00 7.51 -15.45
N VAL A 331 -16.41 7.51 -16.63
CA VAL A 331 -16.73 6.52 -17.67
C VAL A 331 -16.30 5.16 -17.14
N ALA A 332 -17.24 4.21 -17.05
CA ALA A 332 -16.97 2.82 -16.71
C ALA A 332 -16.81 1.98 -17.99
N VAL A 333 -17.69 2.21 -18.98
CA VAL A 333 -17.64 1.55 -20.30
C VAL A 333 -17.64 2.61 -21.38
N ARG A 334 -16.72 2.50 -22.34
CA ARG A 334 -16.63 3.42 -23.48
C ARG A 334 -17.78 3.20 -24.46
N ASP A 335 -17.95 4.14 -25.38
CA ASP A 335 -18.93 4.10 -26.47
C ASP A 335 -18.77 2.88 -27.39
N ASN A 336 -17.53 2.42 -27.59
CA ASN A 336 -17.20 1.20 -28.33
C ASN A 336 -17.42 -0.10 -27.52
N GLY A 337 -17.97 -0.02 -26.31
CA GLY A 337 -18.25 -1.17 -25.43
C GLY A 337 -17.06 -1.66 -24.61
N SER A 338 -15.85 -1.12 -24.79
CA SER A 338 -14.68 -1.53 -24.00
C SER A 338 -14.74 -1.04 -22.56
N MET A 339 -14.31 -1.89 -21.63
CA MET A 339 -14.19 -1.56 -20.21
C MET A 339 -13.02 -0.60 -19.96
N THR A 340 -13.18 0.32 -19.02
CA THR A 340 -12.12 1.25 -18.62
C THR A 340 -11.32 0.72 -17.43
N TYR A 341 -10.14 1.29 -17.17
CA TYR A 341 -9.39 1.05 -15.92
C TYR A 341 -10.22 1.34 -14.67
N PHE A 342 -11.14 2.31 -14.74
CA PHE A 342 -12.03 2.61 -13.64
C PHE A 342 -13.04 1.48 -13.37
N ALA A 343 -13.51 0.78 -14.41
CA ALA A 343 -14.32 -0.43 -14.24
C ALA A 343 -13.52 -1.58 -13.63
N ALA A 344 -12.24 -1.73 -14.02
CA ALA A 344 -11.34 -2.68 -13.39
C ALA A 344 -11.12 -2.36 -11.90
N ASP A 345 -10.94 -1.09 -11.53
CA ASP A 345 -10.81 -0.66 -10.13
C ASP A 345 -12.04 -1.00 -9.30
N ILE A 346 -13.25 -0.85 -9.85
CA ILE A 346 -14.51 -1.24 -9.18
C ILE A 346 -14.47 -2.72 -8.84
N ALA A 347 -14.19 -3.56 -9.84
CA ALA A 347 -14.16 -5.01 -9.68
C ALA A 347 -13.05 -5.43 -8.71
N TYR A 348 -11.87 -4.84 -8.81
CA TYR A 348 -10.74 -5.17 -7.97
C TYR A 348 -10.98 -4.83 -6.49
N HIS A 349 -11.55 -3.64 -6.21
CA HIS A 349 -11.88 -3.28 -4.83
C HIS A 349 -13.03 -4.13 -4.28
N LYS A 350 -14.05 -4.45 -5.10
CA LYS A 350 -15.10 -5.40 -4.72
C LYS A 350 -14.49 -6.75 -4.32
N GLU A 351 -13.64 -7.31 -5.18
CA GLU A 351 -12.99 -8.61 -4.98
C GLU A 351 -12.12 -8.63 -3.71
N LYS A 352 -11.35 -7.57 -3.43
CA LYS A 352 -10.57 -7.45 -2.18
C LYS A 352 -11.45 -7.65 -0.95
N PHE A 353 -12.60 -6.99 -0.89
CA PHE A 353 -13.48 -7.11 0.28
C PHE A 353 -14.25 -8.45 0.30
N GLU A 354 -14.53 -9.04 -0.86
CA GLU A 354 -15.10 -10.40 -0.97
C GLU A 354 -14.13 -11.49 -0.50
N ARG A 355 -12.82 -11.26 -0.59
CA ARG A 355 -11.79 -12.11 0.05
C ARG A 355 -11.80 -12.06 1.58
N GLY A 356 -12.61 -11.18 2.19
CA GLY A 356 -12.83 -11.13 3.64
C GLY A 356 -11.86 -10.24 4.41
N PHE A 357 -11.17 -9.30 3.74
CA PHE A 357 -10.33 -8.32 4.43
C PHE A 357 -11.19 -7.27 5.15
N ASP A 358 -10.95 -7.07 6.44
CA ASP A 358 -11.64 -6.06 7.24
C ASP A 358 -11.22 -4.65 6.82
N LYS A 359 -9.95 -4.47 6.47
CA LYS A 359 -9.37 -3.21 6.02
C LYS A 359 -8.42 -3.42 4.84
N VAL A 360 -8.42 -2.47 3.92
CA VAL A 360 -7.48 -2.38 2.80
C VAL A 360 -6.64 -1.12 2.96
N ILE A 361 -5.33 -1.23 2.77
CA ILE A 361 -4.40 -0.09 2.77
C ILE A 361 -3.70 -0.08 1.41
N ASN A 362 -3.94 0.93 0.61
CA ASN A 362 -3.24 1.14 -0.65
C ASN A 362 -2.12 2.17 -0.45
N ILE A 363 -0.91 1.87 -0.91
CA ILE A 363 0.24 2.77 -0.82
C ILE A 363 0.60 3.27 -2.21
N PHE A 364 0.23 4.52 -2.49
CA PHE A 364 0.37 5.13 -3.81
C PHE A 364 1.41 6.25 -3.84
N GLY A 365 1.85 6.61 -5.05
CA GLY A 365 2.61 7.84 -5.27
C GLY A 365 1.75 9.08 -4.97
N ALA A 366 2.39 10.16 -4.50
CA ALA A 366 1.71 11.42 -4.15
C ALA A 366 0.97 12.10 -5.33
N ASP A 367 1.32 11.77 -6.56
CA ASP A 367 0.60 12.15 -7.78
C ASP A 367 -0.82 11.57 -7.86
N HIS A 368 -1.10 10.48 -7.14
CA HIS A 368 -2.42 9.83 -7.12
C HIS A 368 -3.39 10.41 -6.08
N HIS A 369 -3.08 11.55 -5.45
CA HIS A 369 -3.98 12.18 -4.47
C HIS A 369 -5.40 12.44 -5.02
N GLY A 370 -5.51 12.90 -6.28
CA GLY A 370 -6.79 13.11 -6.97
C GLY A 370 -7.52 11.81 -7.35
N TYR A 371 -6.92 10.65 -7.10
CA TYR A 371 -7.52 9.34 -7.28
C TYR A 371 -8.25 8.85 -6.01
N ILE A 372 -8.01 9.48 -4.85
CA ILE A 372 -8.62 9.02 -3.59
C ILE A 372 -10.15 9.19 -3.61
N PRO A 373 -10.73 10.34 -4.01
CA PRO A 373 -12.19 10.51 -3.98
C PRO A 373 -12.94 9.49 -4.82
N ARG A 374 -12.39 9.09 -5.98
CA ARG A 374 -13.04 8.07 -6.83
C ARG A 374 -13.00 6.67 -6.21
N LEU A 375 -11.91 6.29 -5.52
CA LEU A 375 -11.87 5.01 -4.80
C LEU A 375 -12.87 4.99 -3.64
N ARG A 376 -13.01 6.11 -2.93
CA ARG A 376 -14.04 6.28 -1.89
C ARG A 376 -15.44 6.14 -2.47
N ALA A 377 -15.69 6.71 -3.65
CA ALA A 377 -16.94 6.57 -4.37
C ALA A 377 -17.25 5.11 -4.77
N ILE A 378 -16.24 4.37 -5.21
CA ILE A 378 -16.35 2.92 -5.48
C ILE A 378 -16.83 2.19 -4.22
N LEU A 379 -16.17 2.39 -3.08
CA LEU A 379 -16.55 1.72 -1.83
C LEU A 379 -18.00 2.03 -1.43
N SER A 380 -18.41 3.30 -1.51
CA SER A 380 -19.79 3.68 -1.18
C SER A 380 -20.82 3.04 -2.12
N ALA A 381 -20.54 2.93 -3.42
CA ALA A 381 -21.42 2.25 -4.36
C ALA A 381 -21.53 0.73 -4.11
N LEU A 382 -20.50 0.14 -3.50
CA LEU A 382 -20.45 -1.26 -3.09
C LEU A 382 -21.05 -1.49 -1.68
N ASP A 383 -21.62 -0.46 -1.05
CA ASP A 383 -22.11 -0.49 0.33
C ASP A 383 -21.01 -0.83 1.37
N ILE A 384 -19.77 -0.47 1.07
CA ILE A 384 -18.60 -0.67 1.94
C ILE A 384 -18.28 0.64 2.64
N ALA A 385 -18.16 0.58 3.97
CA ALA A 385 -17.81 1.74 4.78
C ALA A 385 -16.45 2.31 4.33
N GLN A 386 -16.41 3.62 4.06
CA GLN A 386 -15.23 4.24 3.45
C GLN A 386 -13.98 4.12 4.33
N ASP A 387 -14.10 4.14 5.65
CA ASP A 387 -13.00 3.99 6.61
C ASP A 387 -12.30 2.60 6.58
N ARG A 388 -12.90 1.62 5.90
CA ARG A 388 -12.28 0.32 5.60
C ARG A 388 -11.23 0.35 4.50
N LEU A 389 -11.10 1.46 3.76
CA LEU A 389 -9.94 1.70 2.89
C LEU A 389 -9.08 2.81 3.51
N GLU A 390 -7.77 2.66 3.46
CA GLU A 390 -6.80 3.71 3.76
C GLU A 390 -5.93 3.91 2.52
N VAL A 391 -5.63 5.16 2.16
CA VAL A 391 -4.71 5.44 1.06
C VAL A 391 -3.56 6.26 1.62
N LEU A 392 -2.37 5.65 1.66
CA LEU A 392 -1.14 6.29 2.12
C LEU A 392 -0.37 6.79 0.90
N LEU A 393 0.05 8.06 0.94
CA LEU A 393 0.78 8.68 -0.17
C LEU A 393 2.27 8.77 0.13
N VAL A 394 3.08 8.18 -0.76
CA VAL A 394 4.53 8.21 -0.73
C VAL A 394 5.04 9.28 -1.69
N GLN A 395 5.93 10.15 -1.19
CA GLN A 395 6.55 11.18 -2.00
C GLN A 395 7.62 10.59 -2.93
N PHE A 396 7.74 11.12 -4.14
CA PHE A 396 8.75 10.68 -5.10
C PHE A 396 10.18 10.89 -4.60
N ALA A 397 11.07 9.97 -4.98
CA ALA A 397 12.51 10.16 -4.83
C ALA A 397 13.01 11.07 -5.97
N ASN A 398 13.77 12.11 -5.61
CA ASN A 398 14.45 12.95 -6.59
C ASN A 398 15.93 12.59 -6.60
N LEU A 399 16.46 12.24 -7.78
CA LEU A 399 17.89 12.00 -7.96
C LEU A 399 18.57 13.26 -8.49
N TRP A 400 19.75 13.54 -7.94
CA TRP A 400 20.59 14.65 -8.34
C TRP A 400 21.97 14.12 -8.74
N ARG A 401 22.50 14.61 -9.86
CA ARG A 401 23.85 14.30 -10.33
C ARG A 401 24.50 15.60 -10.75
N ASN A 402 25.67 15.92 -10.18
CA ASN A 402 26.41 17.16 -10.47
C ASN A 402 25.58 18.45 -10.28
N GLY A 403 24.64 18.45 -9.33
CA GLY A 403 23.79 19.62 -9.08
C GLY A 403 22.56 19.74 -9.98
N GLU A 404 22.36 18.81 -10.93
CA GLU A 404 21.19 18.77 -11.80
C GLU A 404 20.26 17.61 -11.45
N LYS A 405 18.95 17.84 -11.59
CA LYS A 405 17.93 16.80 -11.37
C LYS A 405 17.93 15.82 -12.53
N VAL A 406 18.08 14.53 -12.23
CA VAL A 406 18.05 13.46 -13.22
C VAL A 406 16.65 12.85 -13.27
N GLN A 407 16.11 12.68 -14.48
CA GLN A 407 14.87 11.93 -14.70
C GLN A 407 15.18 10.43 -14.82
N MET A 408 14.31 9.59 -14.27
CA MET A 408 14.36 8.14 -14.44
C MET A 408 13.30 7.71 -15.46
N SER A 409 13.66 6.80 -16.36
CA SER A 409 12.74 6.23 -17.34
C SER A 409 13.17 4.83 -17.73
N THR A 410 12.28 3.86 -17.54
CA THR A 410 12.46 2.47 -17.98
C THR A 410 12.51 2.38 -19.51
N ARG A 411 11.62 3.13 -20.20
CA ARG A 411 11.52 3.15 -21.66
C ARG A 411 12.82 3.60 -22.34
N SER A 412 13.48 4.64 -21.83
CA SER A 412 14.77 5.11 -22.37
C SER A 412 15.99 4.37 -21.80
N GLY A 413 15.80 3.45 -20.84
CA GLY A 413 16.90 2.74 -20.18
C GLY A 413 17.69 3.58 -19.18
N GLN A 414 17.26 4.80 -18.87
CA GLN A 414 17.98 5.72 -17.98
C GLN A 414 17.40 5.65 -16.56
N PHE A 415 17.95 4.78 -15.72
CA PHE A 415 17.55 4.66 -14.31
C PHE A 415 18.69 4.10 -13.45
N VAL A 416 18.53 4.19 -12.13
CA VAL A 416 19.40 3.51 -11.15
C VAL A 416 18.57 2.41 -10.53
N THR A 417 18.98 1.16 -10.71
CA THR A 417 18.28 -0.01 -10.16
C THR A 417 18.14 0.11 -8.63
N LEU A 418 17.11 -0.52 -8.09
CA LEU A 418 16.98 -0.73 -6.65
C LEU A 418 18.15 -1.55 -6.13
#